data_AF-A0AAW1IH64-F1
#
_entry.id   AF-A0AAW1IH64-F1
#
_cell.length_a   1.000
_cell.length_b   1.000
_cell.length_c   1.000
_cell.angle_alpha   90.00
_cell.angle_beta   90.00
_cell.angle_gamma   90.00
#
_symmetry.space_group_name_H-M   'P 1'
#
loop_
_entity.id
_entity.type
_entity.pdbx_description
1 polymer ?
#
loop_
_entity_poly.entity_id
_entity_poly.type
_entity_poly.pdbx_seq_one_letter_code
_entity_poly.pdbx_strand_id
1 'polypeptide(L)'
;MSLLTMSLRRTFTTSFSNVFVRVHHHHHHQWRNLNYFLSPLLRNNGVSFLSAHSLHTLPHLPDEGQLSSMTAILEGLKELYNQKLKPLELAYNFHDFASPLLADSDFGAKPMVMLLGQYSTGKTTFIKHLLRSNYPGAHVGPEPTTDRFIVIMSGPDERRIPGNTITVQADMPYSGLTAFGSAFLSKFECSQMPHPLLEHVTFIDTPGVLSGEKQRTDRSYDFTGVTSWFASKCDLILLLFDPYKLDISDEFKRVISSLQGHDDKIRVILNKADQVDTQQLMRVYGALMWSLGKVLNTPEVTRVYIGSFGDAPSNEAAADSIGQDLFLKEQNDLLADLKDIPKNACNRRVNEFVKRARAAKVHALIISHLKKEMPILIGKAKAQESLITNLEVEFRKVQREFHLPAGDFPDVEQFREVLKDYNIDKFEKLKPKLIQTVDDMLSNDIPELLRNFGTQ
;
A
#
# COMPACT_ATOMS: atom_id res chain seq x y z
N MET A 1 -75.60 -20.84 2.86
CA MET A 1 -74.24 -21.35 3.18
C MET A 1 -73.39 -20.18 3.67
N SER A 2 -72.58 -20.20 4.74
CA SER A 2 -72.50 -21.02 5.97
C SER A 2 -71.06 -20.95 6.49
N LEU A 3 -70.87 -20.52 7.75
CA LEU A 3 -70.04 -21.19 8.78
C LEU A 3 -68.49 -21.19 8.56
N LEU A 4 -67.59 -21.30 9.55
CA LEU A 4 -67.54 -21.32 11.04
C LEU A 4 -66.05 -21.04 11.43
N THR A 5 -65.61 -20.46 12.55
CA THR A 5 -66.23 -19.85 13.76
C THR A 5 -65.28 -18.77 14.31
N MET A 6 -65.75 -17.90 15.23
CA MET A 6 -64.89 -17.25 16.24
C MET A 6 -64.88 -18.04 17.56
N SER A 7 -63.96 -17.69 18.47
CA SER A 7 -64.13 -17.78 19.93
C SER A 7 -64.21 -19.18 20.59
N LEU A 8 -63.26 -19.40 21.51
CA LEU A 8 -63.58 -19.89 22.86
C LEU A 8 -62.67 -19.20 23.89
N ARG A 9 -63.18 -18.95 25.10
CA ARG A 9 -62.59 -18.01 26.07
C ARG A 9 -62.75 -18.55 27.49
N ARG A 10 -61.65 -18.60 28.27
CA ARG A 10 -61.59 -19.12 29.67
C ARG A 10 -61.85 -20.65 29.73
N THR A 11 -61.57 -21.38 30.81
CA THR A 11 -61.20 -21.01 32.19
C THR A 11 -60.33 -22.10 32.82
N PHE A 12 -59.38 -21.76 33.69
CA PHE A 12 -59.18 -22.42 35.01
C PHE A 12 -58.32 -21.52 35.92
N THR A 13 -58.41 -21.72 37.23
CA THR A 13 -57.89 -20.81 38.28
C THR A 13 -57.29 -21.61 39.45
N THR A 14 -56.50 -20.92 40.30
CA THR A 14 -56.09 -21.35 41.67
C THR A 14 -55.24 -22.63 41.75
N SER A 15 -54.37 -22.89 42.74
CA SER A 15 -53.82 -22.15 43.90
C SER A 15 -52.40 -22.75 44.15
N PHE A 16 -51.38 -22.08 44.72
CA PHE A 16 -51.17 -21.92 46.18
C PHE A 16 -49.99 -20.97 46.50
N SER A 17 -49.77 -20.67 47.78
CA SER A 17 -49.01 -19.50 48.26
C SER A 17 -47.84 -19.82 49.21
N ASN A 18 -46.90 -18.87 49.29
CA ASN A 18 -46.09 -18.47 50.46
C ASN A 18 -45.22 -19.48 51.24
N VAL A 19 -43.91 -19.21 51.29
CA VAL A 19 -43.08 -19.27 52.52
C VAL A 19 -42.10 -18.07 52.55
N PHE A 20 -41.98 -17.35 53.68
CA PHE A 20 -40.97 -16.29 53.99
C PHE A 20 -39.65 -16.94 54.53
N VAL A 21 -38.42 -16.40 54.51
CA VAL A 21 -37.75 -15.24 55.20
C VAL A 21 -36.32 -15.14 54.57
N ARG A 22 -35.56 -14.04 54.36
CA ARG A 22 -35.42 -12.64 54.85
C ARG A 22 -34.42 -12.35 56.02
N VAL A 23 -33.11 -12.59 55.82
CA VAL A 23 -31.97 -12.09 56.63
C VAL A 23 -30.75 -11.80 55.70
N HIS A 24 -29.70 -11.05 56.03
CA HIS A 24 -29.55 -9.60 56.31
C HIS A 24 -28.03 -9.22 56.30
N HIS A 25 -27.65 -8.10 55.65
CA HIS A 25 -26.36 -7.32 55.72
C HIS A 25 -24.93 -7.93 55.63
N HIS A 26 -24.11 -7.28 54.77
CA HIS A 26 -22.69 -6.82 54.88
C HIS A 26 -21.63 -7.65 55.67
N HIS A 27 -20.42 -7.94 55.16
CA HIS A 27 -19.35 -6.94 54.87
C HIS A 27 -18.15 -7.50 54.03
N HIS A 28 -17.51 -6.59 53.26
CA HIS A 28 -16.07 -6.48 52.87
C HIS A 28 -15.20 -7.62 52.25
N HIS A 29 -14.55 -7.20 51.14
CA HIS A 29 -13.21 -7.55 50.59
C HIS A 29 -12.76 -9.00 50.27
N GLN A 30 -12.25 -9.14 49.02
CA GLN A 30 -11.02 -9.83 48.57
C GLN A 30 -10.65 -11.18 49.25
N TRP A 31 -10.40 -12.27 48.52
CA TRP A 31 -9.14 -12.50 47.80
C TRP A 31 -9.23 -13.65 46.77
N ARG A 32 -8.59 -13.46 45.61
CA ARG A 32 -7.98 -14.44 44.66
C ARG A 32 -8.59 -15.84 44.40
N ASN A 33 -8.85 -16.05 43.10
CA ASN A 33 -8.36 -17.17 42.24
C ASN A 33 -9.10 -18.51 42.11
N LEU A 34 -8.97 -19.02 40.86
CA LEU A 34 -8.93 -20.41 40.39
C LEU A 34 -10.24 -21.19 40.11
N ASN A 35 -10.32 -21.64 38.85
CA ASN A 35 -10.89 -22.88 38.35
C ASN A 35 -12.30 -23.32 38.80
N TYR A 36 -13.30 -23.00 37.99
CA TYR A 36 -14.40 -23.93 37.71
C TYR A 36 -14.14 -24.65 36.39
N PHE A 37 -13.82 -25.95 36.47
CA PHE A 37 -13.72 -26.86 35.34
C PHE A 37 -15.08 -27.55 35.11
N LEU A 38 -15.38 -27.83 33.84
CA LEU A 38 -16.37 -28.80 33.33
C LEU A 38 -17.87 -28.55 33.56
N SER A 39 -18.57 -28.40 32.42
CA SER A 39 -19.98 -28.73 32.20
C SER A 39 -20.29 -30.21 32.51
N PRO A 40 -21.58 -30.63 32.53
CA PRO A 40 -22.02 -31.45 31.39
C PRO A 40 -23.53 -31.41 31.02
N LEU A 41 -23.82 -31.72 29.74
CA LEU A 41 -25.07 -32.30 29.18
C LEU A 41 -26.38 -31.46 29.21
N LEU A 42 -27.30 -31.57 28.22
CA LEU A 42 -27.20 -31.84 26.77
C LEU A 42 -28.60 -31.59 26.10
N ARG A 43 -28.63 -31.38 24.77
CA ARG A 43 -29.82 -31.43 23.86
C ARG A 43 -30.83 -30.24 24.00
N ASN A 44 -31.54 -29.81 22.96
CA ASN A 44 -31.49 -30.21 21.54
C ASN A 44 -31.91 -29.08 20.58
N ASN A 45 -31.31 -29.13 19.37
CA ASN A 45 -31.72 -28.61 18.06
C ASN A 45 -30.65 -27.70 17.45
N GLY A 46 -30.08 -28.15 16.33
CA GLY A 46 -28.83 -27.61 15.80
C GLY A 46 -29.01 -26.62 14.65
N VAL A 47 -28.46 -25.42 14.84
CA VAL A 47 -27.51 -24.83 13.88
C VAL A 47 -26.30 -24.41 14.72
N SER A 48 -25.11 -24.88 14.37
CA SER A 48 -23.88 -24.54 15.11
C SER A 48 -23.42 -23.14 14.73
N PHE A 49 -23.89 -22.13 15.47
CA PHE A 49 -23.38 -20.77 15.38
C PHE A 49 -21.85 -20.74 15.49
N LEU A 50 -21.22 -19.90 14.65
CA LEU A 50 -19.83 -19.51 14.85
C LEU A 50 -19.73 -18.74 16.17
N SER A 51 -19.13 -19.37 17.19
CA SER A 51 -18.81 -18.70 18.45
C SER A 51 -17.85 -17.53 18.19
N ALA A 52 -17.94 -16.47 19.01
CA ALA A 52 -17.10 -15.27 18.88
C ALA A 52 -15.58 -15.54 18.81
N HIS A 53 -15.11 -16.71 19.26
CA HIS A 53 -13.72 -17.14 19.10
C HIS A 53 -13.20 -17.08 17.65
N SER A 54 -14.03 -17.29 16.62
CA SER A 54 -13.60 -17.22 15.22
C SER A 54 -13.22 -15.81 14.73
N LEU A 55 -13.52 -14.76 15.51
CA LEU A 55 -13.10 -13.37 15.25
C LEU A 55 -12.11 -12.84 16.30
N HIS A 56 -11.77 -13.63 17.32
CA HIS A 56 -10.86 -13.19 18.40
C HIS A 56 -9.37 -13.26 18.02
N THR A 57 -9.01 -13.99 16.98
CA THR A 57 -7.67 -13.92 16.39
C THR A 57 -7.62 -12.77 15.38
N LEU A 58 -7.20 -11.58 15.85
CA LEU A 58 -6.30 -10.78 15.02
C LEU A 58 -5.15 -11.71 14.58
N PRO A 59 -4.78 -11.71 13.29
CA PRO A 59 -3.90 -12.74 12.76
C PRO A 59 -2.54 -12.73 13.46
N HIS A 60 -1.92 -13.92 13.57
CA HIS A 60 -0.50 -13.99 13.86
C HIS A 60 0.26 -13.15 12.82
N LEU A 61 0.86 -12.08 13.32
CA LEU A 61 1.80 -11.21 12.59
C LEU A 61 3.07 -12.03 12.26
N PRO A 62 3.91 -11.60 11.30
CA PRO A 62 5.17 -12.28 11.03
C PRO A 62 5.97 -12.43 12.32
N ASP A 63 6.42 -13.66 12.58
CA ASP A 63 7.12 -14.05 13.82
C ASP A 63 8.39 -13.19 14.01
N GLU A 64 8.82 -13.00 15.26
CA GLU A 64 9.96 -12.12 15.59
C GLU A 64 11.21 -12.50 14.80
N GLY A 65 11.45 -13.80 14.62
CA GLY A 65 12.55 -14.32 13.78
C GLY A 65 12.46 -13.97 12.30
N GLN A 66 11.25 -13.86 11.73
CA GLN A 66 11.06 -13.40 10.35
C GLN A 66 11.29 -11.89 10.23
N LEU A 67 10.73 -11.11 11.16
CA LEU A 67 10.84 -9.66 11.16
C LEU A 67 12.29 -9.19 11.38
N SER A 68 13.03 -9.85 12.29
CA SER A 68 14.45 -9.57 12.50
C SER A 68 15.29 -9.91 11.27
N SER A 69 15.00 -11.04 10.60
CA SER A 69 15.73 -11.44 9.38
C SER A 69 15.48 -10.48 8.23
N MET A 70 14.23 -10.03 8.01
CA MET A 70 13.91 -8.98 7.04
C MET A 70 14.61 -7.65 7.37
N THR A 71 14.67 -7.27 8.65
CA THR A 71 15.36 -6.04 9.08
C THR A 71 16.86 -6.12 8.78
N ALA A 72 17.48 -7.29 8.99
CA ALA A 72 18.88 -7.53 8.64
C ALA A 72 19.15 -7.46 7.12
N ILE A 73 18.23 -7.93 6.27
CA ILE A 73 18.31 -7.73 4.82
C ILE A 73 18.28 -6.23 4.49
N LEU A 74 17.37 -5.45 5.07
CA LEU A 74 17.21 -4.04 4.73
C LEU A 74 18.40 -3.17 5.15
N GLU A 75 18.97 -3.39 6.35
CA GLU A 75 20.22 -2.73 6.76
C GLU A 75 21.42 -3.22 5.92
N GLY A 76 21.48 -4.50 5.55
CA GLY A 76 22.50 -5.01 4.62
C GLY A 76 22.45 -4.34 3.23
N LEU A 77 21.25 -4.15 2.66
CA LEU A 77 21.07 -3.40 1.40
C LEU A 77 21.50 -1.93 1.54
N LYS A 78 21.25 -1.31 2.70
CA LYS A 78 21.65 0.08 3.01
C LYS A 78 23.17 0.23 3.16
N GLU A 79 23.85 -0.75 3.74
CA GLU A 79 25.31 -0.80 3.78
C GLU A 79 25.89 -0.96 2.37
N LEU A 80 25.40 -1.93 1.59
CA LEU A 80 25.80 -2.14 0.19
C LEU A 80 25.51 -0.90 -0.66
N TYR A 81 24.39 -0.21 -0.44
CA TYR A 81 24.10 1.05 -1.10
C TYR A 81 25.18 2.09 -0.83
N ASN A 82 25.40 2.43 0.45
CA ASN A 82 26.31 3.50 0.84
C ASN A 82 27.78 3.19 0.50
N GLN A 83 28.21 1.92 0.58
CA GLN A 83 29.58 1.50 0.33
C GLN A 83 29.89 1.25 -1.16
N LYS A 84 28.96 0.66 -1.92
CA LYS A 84 29.24 0.11 -3.27
C LYS A 84 28.50 0.82 -4.39
N LEU A 85 27.20 1.10 -4.25
CA LEU A 85 26.39 1.70 -5.33
C LEU A 85 26.42 3.24 -5.36
N LYS A 86 26.23 3.90 -4.21
CA LYS A 86 26.18 5.36 -4.05
C LYS A 86 27.44 6.07 -4.59
N PRO A 87 28.67 5.53 -4.45
CA PRO A 87 29.85 6.11 -5.10
C PRO A 87 29.80 6.08 -6.64
N LEU A 88 29.14 5.09 -7.24
CA LEU A 88 28.91 5.05 -8.69
C LEU A 88 27.87 6.09 -9.11
N GLU A 89 26.75 6.18 -8.39
CA GLU A 89 25.67 7.15 -8.67
C GLU A 89 26.14 8.60 -8.60
N LEU A 90 27.02 8.91 -7.64
CA LEU A 90 27.67 10.22 -7.51
C LEU A 90 28.73 10.46 -8.59
N ALA A 91 29.53 9.45 -8.98
CA ALA A 91 30.61 9.62 -9.94
C ALA A 91 30.15 9.88 -11.39
N TYR A 92 28.88 9.61 -11.72
CA TYR A 92 28.31 9.83 -13.05
C TYR A 92 26.97 10.57 -13.03
N ASN A 93 26.62 11.26 -11.93
CA ASN A 93 25.41 12.08 -11.80
C ASN A 93 24.08 11.33 -12.06
N PHE A 94 23.97 10.06 -11.65
CA PHE A 94 22.76 9.24 -11.86
C PHE A 94 21.48 9.87 -11.26
N HIS A 95 21.66 10.68 -10.21
CA HIS A 95 20.57 11.33 -9.49
C HIS A 95 19.85 12.42 -10.30
N ASP A 96 20.53 13.02 -11.28
CA ASP A 96 19.96 14.05 -12.15
C ASP A 96 19.23 13.45 -13.37
N PHE A 97 19.64 12.25 -13.80
CA PHE A 97 19.16 11.61 -15.03
C PHE A 97 18.03 10.58 -14.81
N ALA A 98 17.96 9.94 -13.63
CA ALA A 98 17.09 8.78 -13.43
C ALA A 98 16.29 8.83 -12.12
N SER A 99 16.95 8.93 -10.96
CA SER A 99 16.24 8.97 -9.68
C SER A 99 17.13 9.49 -8.54
N PRO A 100 16.59 10.30 -7.59
CA PRO A 100 17.35 10.82 -6.45
C PRO A 100 18.10 9.75 -5.66
N LEU A 101 19.18 10.14 -4.99
CA LEU A 101 19.92 9.28 -4.05
C LEU A 101 18.98 8.76 -2.96
N LEU A 102 19.17 7.50 -2.56
CA LEU A 102 18.37 6.91 -1.47
C LEU A 102 18.82 7.47 -0.11
N ALA A 103 17.85 7.79 0.73
CA ALA A 103 18.07 8.15 2.12
C ALA A 103 18.01 6.91 3.02
N ASP A 104 18.64 6.96 4.19
CA ASP A 104 18.59 5.87 5.18
C ASP A 104 17.14 5.51 5.58
N SER A 105 16.25 6.50 5.60
CA SER A 105 14.81 6.34 5.82
C SER A 105 14.10 5.51 4.74
N ASP A 106 14.61 5.44 3.50
CA ASP A 106 14.01 4.63 2.43
C ASP A 106 14.19 3.12 2.68
N PHE A 107 15.30 2.73 3.32
CA PHE A 107 15.57 1.34 3.69
C PHE A 107 14.77 0.94 4.94
N GLY A 108 14.80 1.80 5.98
CA GLY A 108 14.12 1.56 7.26
C GLY A 108 12.61 1.81 7.26
N ALA A 109 12.02 2.36 6.19
CA ALA A 109 10.58 2.59 6.10
C ALA A 109 9.78 1.30 6.27
N LYS A 110 8.70 1.31 7.05
CA LYS A 110 7.76 0.18 7.09
C LYS A 110 7.06 0.01 5.73
N PRO A 111 6.64 -1.21 5.36
CA PRO A 111 5.77 -1.44 4.21
C PRO A 111 4.55 -0.52 4.24
N MET A 112 4.20 0.11 3.11
CA MET A 112 3.08 1.06 3.07
C MET A 112 1.91 0.55 2.23
N VAL A 113 0.69 0.67 2.77
CA VAL A 113 -0.57 0.30 2.11
C VAL A 113 -1.39 1.56 1.83
N MET A 114 -1.49 1.96 0.57
CA MET A 114 -2.33 3.10 0.18
C MET A 114 -3.76 2.66 -0.09
N LEU A 115 -4.73 3.32 0.53
CA LEU A 115 -6.14 3.17 0.21
C LEU A 115 -6.57 4.31 -0.71
N LEU A 116 -7.10 3.96 -1.87
CA LEU A 116 -7.49 4.91 -2.90
C LEU A 116 -8.90 4.58 -3.43
N GLY A 117 -9.66 5.61 -3.79
CA GLY A 117 -11.05 5.44 -4.21
C GLY A 117 -11.85 6.72 -4.08
N GLN A 118 -13.04 6.72 -4.68
CA GLN A 118 -13.95 7.86 -4.63
C GLN A 118 -14.40 8.23 -3.22
N TYR A 119 -15.08 9.37 -3.12
CA TYR A 119 -15.72 9.77 -1.89
C TYR A 119 -16.77 8.71 -1.44
N SER A 120 -16.95 8.54 -0.13
CA SER A 120 -17.87 7.58 0.52
C SER A 120 -17.58 6.07 0.34
N THR A 121 -16.55 5.63 -0.41
CA THR A 121 -16.27 4.18 -0.63
C THR A 121 -15.74 3.42 0.60
N GLY A 122 -15.48 4.11 1.70
CA GLY A 122 -15.23 3.49 3.01
C GLY A 122 -13.76 3.29 3.41
N LYS A 123 -12.80 3.96 2.77
CA LYS A 123 -11.34 3.87 3.09
C LYS A 123 -11.03 3.98 4.59
N THR A 124 -11.44 5.08 5.21
CA THR A 124 -11.28 5.33 6.66
C THR A 124 -11.94 4.25 7.52
N THR A 125 -13.11 3.75 7.12
CA THR A 125 -13.82 2.65 7.80
C THR A 125 -13.08 1.31 7.67
N PHE A 126 -12.49 1.03 6.50
CA PHE A 126 -11.70 -0.17 6.25
C PHE A 126 -10.43 -0.20 7.13
N ILE A 127 -9.73 0.92 7.25
CA ILE A 127 -8.55 1.03 8.14
C ILE A 127 -8.98 0.80 9.59
N LYS A 128 -10.07 1.43 10.05
CA LYS A 128 -10.62 1.18 11.39
C LYS A 128 -10.99 -0.29 11.62
N HIS A 129 -11.58 -0.96 10.64
CA HIS A 129 -11.95 -2.39 10.70
C HIS A 129 -10.72 -3.29 10.85
N LEU A 130 -9.59 -2.95 10.21
CA LEU A 130 -8.32 -3.65 10.39
C LEU A 130 -7.65 -3.34 11.75
N LEU A 131 -7.67 -2.07 12.18
CA LEU A 131 -7.08 -1.64 13.46
C LEU A 131 -7.96 -1.94 14.68
N ARG A 132 -9.22 -2.37 14.49
CA ARG A 132 -10.25 -2.54 15.53
C ARG A 132 -10.39 -1.33 16.48
N SER A 133 -10.04 -0.14 15.98
CA SER A 133 -9.89 1.10 16.75
C SER A 133 -10.02 2.32 15.84
N ASN A 134 -10.18 3.51 16.42
CA ASN A 134 -10.02 4.77 15.68
C ASN A 134 -8.54 5.19 15.72
N TYR A 135 -8.09 5.93 14.69
CA TYR A 135 -6.78 6.57 14.68
C TYR A 135 -6.92 8.11 14.82
N PRO A 136 -5.94 8.82 15.39
CA PRO A 136 -5.99 10.28 15.53
C PRO A 136 -6.21 11.02 14.20
N GLY A 137 -7.30 11.80 14.11
CA GLY A 137 -7.66 12.55 12.90
C GLY A 137 -8.61 11.79 11.95
N ALA A 138 -8.93 10.53 12.22
CA ALA A 138 -9.97 9.80 11.48
C ALA A 138 -11.33 10.52 11.57
N HIS A 139 -11.94 10.83 10.43
CA HIS A 139 -13.30 11.37 10.38
C HIS A 139 -14.17 10.57 9.40
N VAL A 140 -15.28 10.05 9.88
CA VAL A 140 -16.22 9.23 9.10
C VAL A 140 -17.61 9.88 9.18
N GLY A 141 -18.21 10.12 8.02
CA GLY A 141 -19.50 10.79 7.87
C GLY A 141 -19.97 10.76 6.41
N PRO A 142 -21.20 11.23 6.11
CA PRO A 142 -21.80 11.18 4.78
C PRO A 142 -21.42 12.32 3.84
N GLU A 143 -20.83 13.40 4.37
CA GLU A 143 -20.28 14.55 3.63
C GLU A 143 -18.75 14.42 3.48
N PRO A 144 -18.07 15.15 2.56
CA PRO A 144 -16.62 15.09 2.32
C PRO A 144 -15.72 15.25 3.56
N THR A 145 -15.53 14.15 4.29
CA THR A 145 -14.91 14.10 5.63
C THR A 145 -13.39 14.03 5.64
N THR A 146 -12.80 13.28 4.71
CA THR A 146 -11.34 13.14 4.57
C THR A 146 -10.84 14.08 3.45
N ASP A 147 -10.40 15.28 3.83
CA ASP A 147 -9.81 16.29 2.93
C ASP A 147 -8.27 16.21 2.82
N ARG A 148 -7.67 15.27 3.55
CA ARG A 148 -6.22 15.11 3.78
C ARG A 148 -5.68 13.77 3.32
N PHE A 149 -4.41 13.75 2.93
CA PHE A 149 -3.61 12.54 2.94
C PHE A 149 -3.15 12.31 4.38
N ILE A 150 -3.48 11.15 4.95
CA ILE A 150 -3.12 10.79 6.32
C ILE A 150 -2.23 9.54 6.28
N VAL A 151 -0.95 9.72 6.64
CA VAL A 151 -0.04 8.61 7.01
C VAL A 151 -0.46 8.12 8.39
N ILE A 152 -0.67 6.82 8.55
CA ILE A 152 -1.09 6.19 9.82
C ILE A 152 -0.04 5.14 10.17
N MET A 153 0.76 5.42 11.21
CA MET A 153 1.94 4.64 11.57
C MET A 153 2.05 4.47 13.09
N SER A 154 2.87 3.52 13.55
CA SER A 154 3.13 3.33 14.98
C SER A 154 3.94 4.51 15.54
N GLY A 155 3.60 4.90 16.76
CA GLY A 155 4.35 5.84 17.59
C GLY A 155 4.02 5.62 19.08
N PRO A 156 4.75 6.26 20.00
CA PRO A 156 4.57 6.03 21.44
C PRO A 156 3.21 6.53 21.98
N ASP A 157 2.69 7.61 21.39
CA ASP A 157 1.49 8.32 21.84
C ASP A 157 0.49 8.51 20.70
N GLU A 158 -0.80 8.62 21.02
CA GLU A 158 -1.82 9.08 20.07
C GLU A 158 -1.64 10.58 19.76
N ARG A 159 -1.18 10.90 18.53
CA ARG A 159 -0.96 12.29 18.11
C ARG A 159 -1.09 12.51 16.61
N ARG A 160 -1.35 13.78 16.23
CA ARG A 160 -1.41 14.27 14.85
C ARG A 160 -0.23 15.20 14.59
N ILE A 161 0.55 14.94 13.55
CA ILE A 161 1.73 15.71 13.15
C ILE A 161 1.43 16.39 11.79
N PRO A 162 1.46 17.73 11.69
CA PRO A 162 1.20 18.43 10.43
C PRO A 162 2.20 18.11 9.33
N GLY A 163 1.77 18.18 8.06
CA GLY A 163 2.58 17.93 6.86
C GLY A 163 3.93 18.66 6.86
N ASN A 164 3.91 19.97 7.13
CA ASN A 164 5.13 20.80 7.21
C ASN A 164 6.16 20.34 8.27
N THR A 165 5.74 19.56 9.27
CA THR A 165 6.59 19.06 10.37
C THR A 165 7.12 17.66 10.09
N ILE A 166 6.29 16.77 9.53
CA ILE A 166 6.71 15.40 9.19
C ILE A 166 7.69 15.37 7.99
N THR A 167 7.61 16.31 7.05
CA THR A 167 8.52 16.36 5.89
C THR A 167 9.91 16.92 6.18
N VAL A 168 10.17 17.42 7.40
CA VAL A 168 11.51 17.89 7.82
C VAL A 168 12.19 16.94 8.82
N GLN A 169 11.55 15.81 9.15
CA GLN A 169 12.11 14.76 9.98
C GLN A 169 12.97 13.82 9.12
N ALA A 170 14.28 13.74 9.41
CA ALA A 170 15.24 13.00 8.59
C ALA A 170 15.14 11.47 8.75
N ASP A 171 14.51 11.01 9.82
CA ASP A 171 14.11 9.62 10.08
C ASP A 171 12.85 9.20 9.30
N MET A 172 12.15 10.15 8.66
CA MET A 172 10.86 9.94 8.01
C MET A 172 10.99 9.97 6.47
N PRO A 173 10.46 8.96 5.73
CA PRO A 173 10.61 8.85 4.27
C PRO A 173 9.73 9.84 3.46
N TYR A 174 9.31 10.96 4.06
CA TYR A 174 8.32 11.90 3.52
C TYR A 174 8.91 13.23 3.03
N SER A 175 10.23 13.45 3.17
CA SER A 175 10.90 14.70 2.77
C SER A 175 10.68 15.11 1.31
N GLY A 176 10.57 14.14 0.39
CA GLY A 176 10.26 14.36 -1.02
C GLY A 176 8.91 15.04 -1.29
N LEU A 177 7.95 14.98 -0.35
CA LEU A 177 6.65 15.65 -0.48
C LEU A 177 6.74 17.17 -0.38
N THR A 178 7.87 17.74 0.05
CA THR A 178 8.09 19.20 0.02
C THR A 178 7.98 19.80 -1.37
N ALA A 179 8.25 19.02 -2.43
CA ALA A 179 8.11 19.45 -3.83
C ALA A 179 6.67 19.87 -4.22
N PHE A 180 5.64 19.36 -3.53
CA PHE A 180 4.24 19.73 -3.77
C PHE A 180 3.81 21.03 -3.05
N GLY A 181 4.73 21.66 -2.30
CA GLY A 181 4.55 22.99 -1.72
C GLY A 181 3.61 23.08 -0.52
N SER A 182 3.58 24.25 0.10
CA SER A 182 2.83 24.53 1.33
C SER A 182 1.32 24.28 1.22
N ALA A 183 0.75 24.44 0.01
CA ALA A 183 -0.64 24.15 -0.27
C ALA A 183 -0.96 22.66 -0.04
N PHE A 184 -0.15 21.74 -0.59
CA PHE A 184 -0.27 20.30 -0.28
C PHE A 184 0.05 20.01 1.18
N LEU A 185 1.13 20.55 1.73
CA LEU A 185 1.57 20.26 3.10
C LEU A 185 0.55 20.71 4.18
N SER A 186 -0.37 21.64 3.85
CA SER A 186 -1.52 22.00 4.69
C SER A 186 -2.64 20.94 4.72
N LYS A 187 -2.66 20.07 3.71
CA LYS A 187 -3.57 18.92 3.49
C LYS A 187 -2.86 17.56 3.66
N PHE A 188 -1.65 17.55 4.19
CA PHE A 188 -0.89 16.35 4.55
C PHE A 188 -0.76 16.25 6.07
N GLU A 189 -0.82 15.03 6.60
CA GLU A 189 -0.78 14.77 8.03
C GLU A 189 -0.21 13.37 8.33
N CYS A 190 0.43 13.23 9.49
CA CYS A 190 0.83 11.94 10.04
C CYS A 190 0.11 11.71 11.37
N SER A 191 -0.72 10.67 11.41
CA SER A 191 -1.36 10.09 12.59
C SER A 191 -0.44 9.03 13.18
N GLN A 192 -0.01 9.24 14.42
CA GLN A 192 0.73 8.24 15.20
C GLN A 192 -0.13 7.70 16.34
N MET A 193 -0.03 6.40 16.61
CA MET A 193 -0.64 5.74 17.75
C MET A 193 0.10 4.42 18.09
N PRO A 194 0.15 3.98 19.35
CA PRO A 194 0.68 2.66 19.69
C PRO A 194 -0.31 1.56 19.27
N HIS A 195 0.05 0.73 18.31
CA HIS A 195 -0.80 -0.36 17.82
C HIS A 195 0.01 -1.48 17.15
N PRO A 196 -0.17 -2.78 17.52
CA PRO A 196 0.65 -3.87 17.01
C PRO A 196 0.70 -3.99 15.48
N LEU A 197 -0.44 -3.86 14.78
CA LEU A 197 -0.43 -3.89 13.31
C LEU A 197 0.45 -2.77 12.71
N LEU A 198 0.48 -1.59 13.35
CA LEU A 198 1.29 -0.46 12.90
C LEU A 198 2.79 -0.61 13.22
N GLU A 199 3.16 -1.64 13.98
CA GLU A 199 4.57 -2.02 14.17
C GLU A 199 5.14 -2.67 12.91
N HIS A 200 4.29 -3.26 12.05
CA HIS A 200 4.70 -3.96 10.83
C HIS A 200 4.27 -3.29 9.50
N VAL A 201 3.27 -2.40 9.52
CA VAL A 201 2.74 -1.74 8.31
C VAL A 201 2.30 -0.29 8.58
N THR A 202 2.50 0.60 7.61
CA THR A 202 1.96 1.96 7.59
C THR A 202 0.77 2.02 6.61
N PHE A 203 -0.35 2.63 7.00
CA PHE A 203 -1.46 2.89 6.07
C PHE A 203 -1.42 4.33 5.56
N ILE A 204 -1.85 4.55 4.30
CA ILE A 204 -2.08 5.88 3.73
C ILE A 204 -3.58 5.99 3.42
N ASP A 205 -4.34 6.75 4.21
CA ASP A 205 -5.71 7.13 3.87
C ASP A 205 -5.67 8.35 2.95
N THR A 206 -6.32 8.27 1.79
CA THR A 206 -6.31 9.34 0.78
C THR A 206 -7.63 10.12 0.78
N PRO A 207 -7.61 11.41 0.38
CA PRO A 207 -8.84 12.15 0.14
C PRO A 207 -9.72 11.43 -0.88
N GLY A 208 -11.05 11.43 -0.65
CA GLY A 208 -11.99 10.87 -1.63
C GLY A 208 -11.81 11.49 -3.02
N VAL A 209 -11.64 10.66 -4.06
CA VAL A 209 -11.62 11.15 -5.44
C VAL A 209 -13.00 11.73 -5.77
N LEU A 210 -13.00 12.94 -6.32
CA LEU A 210 -14.20 13.77 -6.48
C LEU A 210 -14.82 13.56 -7.87
N SER A 211 -16.13 13.32 -7.90
CA SER A 211 -16.89 13.01 -9.11
C SER A 211 -17.45 14.29 -9.76
N GLY A 212 -16.59 15.09 -10.40
CA GLY A 212 -17.05 16.25 -11.18
C GLY A 212 -16.00 17.33 -11.41
N GLU A 213 -16.07 17.97 -12.58
CA GLU A 213 -15.06 18.93 -13.01
C GLU A 213 -14.99 20.20 -12.16
N LYS A 214 -16.14 20.67 -11.64
CA LYS A 214 -16.22 21.80 -10.70
C LYS A 214 -15.56 21.55 -9.34
N GLN A 215 -15.27 20.30 -9.00
CA GLN A 215 -14.57 19.93 -7.77
C GLN A 215 -13.06 19.72 -7.97
N ARG A 216 -12.56 19.73 -9.21
CA ARG A 216 -11.11 19.81 -9.50
C ARG A 216 -10.56 21.17 -9.08
N THR A 217 -11.30 22.24 -9.36
CA THR A 217 -10.87 23.64 -9.17
C THR A 217 -10.69 24.05 -7.70
N ASP A 218 -11.24 23.29 -6.74
CA ASP A 218 -11.03 23.52 -5.31
C ASP A 218 -9.70 22.92 -4.79
N ARG A 219 -9.02 22.06 -5.55
CA ARG A 219 -7.74 21.45 -5.15
C ARG A 219 -6.58 22.37 -5.51
N SER A 220 -6.07 23.09 -4.52
CA SER A 220 -4.91 23.98 -4.63
C SER A 220 -3.55 23.26 -4.74
N TYR A 221 -3.53 21.99 -5.16
CA TYR A 221 -2.32 21.17 -5.29
C TYR A 221 -2.56 20.02 -6.29
N ASP A 222 -1.48 19.50 -6.87
CA ASP A 222 -1.57 18.35 -7.78
C ASP A 222 -1.82 17.04 -7.01
N PHE A 223 -3.09 16.67 -6.91
CA PHE A 223 -3.51 15.39 -6.33
C PHE A 223 -2.98 14.17 -7.11
N THR A 224 -2.77 14.29 -8.42
CA THR A 224 -2.36 13.18 -9.29
C THR A 224 -0.88 12.87 -9.07
N GLY A 225 -0.02 13.89 -9.12
CA GLY A 225 1.39 13.77 -8.78
C GLY A 225 1.63 13.29 -7.35
N VAL A 226 0.87 13.79 -6.37
CA VAL A 226 0.92 13.28 -4.98
C VAL A 226 0.53 11.79 -4.91
N THR A 227 -0.54 11.38 -5.59
CA THR A 227 -0.99 9.98 -5.58
C THR A 227 0.04 9.06 -6.25
N SER A 228 0.65 9.50 -7.36
CA SER A 228 1.72 8.77 -8.05
C SER A 228 3.00 8.69 -7.19
N TRP A 229 3.37 9.77 -6.48
CA TRP A 229 4.46 9.76 -5.51
C TRP A 229 4.25 8.70 -4.42
N PHE A 230 3.06 8.64 -3.80
CA PHE A 230 2.74 7.59 -2.83
C PHE A 230 2.73 6.20 -3.47
N ALA A 231 2.20 6.05 -4.68
CA ALA A 231 2.19 4.76 -5.40
C ALA A 231 3.61 4.22 -5.65
N SER A 232 4.59 5.09 -5.92
CA SER A 232 5.99 4.71 -6.06
C SER A 232 6.58 4.14 -4.75
N LYS A 233 6.26 4.75 -3.60
CA LYS A 233 6.75 4.38 -2.27
C LYS A 233 5.96 3.26 -1.59
N CYS A 234 4.72 2.99 -2.01
CA CYS A 234 3.87 1.96 -1.40
C CYS A 234 4.20 0.55 -1.89
N ASP A 235 3.80 -0.43 -1.08
CA ASP A 235 3.96 -1.87 -1.33
C ASP A 235 2.64 -2.55 -1.71
N LEU A 236 1.50 -1.94 -1.37
CA LEU A 236 0.16 -2.35 -1.79
C LEU A 236 -0.72 -1.12 -2.04
N ILE A 237 -1.60 -1.18 -3.04
CA ILE A 237 -2.55 -0.12 -3.39
C ILE A 237 -3.95 -0.75 -3.46
N LEU A 238 -4.80 -0.41 -2.48
CA LEU A 238 -6.17 -0.87 -2.39
C LEU A 238 -7.11 0.11 -3.10
N LEU A 239 -7.68 -0.29 -4.24
CA LEU A 239 -8.69 0.46 -4.98
C LEU A 239 -10.10 0.10 -4.48
N LEU A 240 -10.68 0.95 -3.62
CA LEU A 240 -12.00 0.74 -3.03
C LEU A 240 -13.13 1.32 -3.87
N PHE A 241 -14.05 0.46 -4.29
CA PHE A 241 -15.30 0.76 -4.99
C PHE A 241 -16.52 0.45 -4.10
N ASP A 242 -17.66 1.05 -4.45
CA ASP A 242 -18.95 0.91 -3.79
C ASP A 242 -19.99 0.45 -4.85
N PRO A 243 -20.68 -0.69 -4.67
CA PRO A 243 -21.57 -1.26 -5.68
C PRO A 243 -22.84 -0.43 -5.91
N TYR A 244 -23.23 0.39 -4.94
CA TYR A 244 -24.37 1.30 -5.06
C TYR A 244 -23.98 2.59 -5.81
N LYS A 245 -22.69 2.93 -5.86
CA LYS A 245 -22.14 4.16 -6.46
C LYS A 245 -21.03 3.90 -7.48
N LEU A 246 -21.13 2.82 -8.25
CA LEU A 246 -20.11 2.45 -9.25
C LEU A 246 -20.14 3.39 -10.47
N ASP A 247 -19.39 4.49 -10.40
CA ASP A 247 -19.08 5.38 -11.52
C ASP A 247 -17.57 5.64 -11.59
N ILE A 248 -16.84 5.08 -12.56
CA ILE A 248 -15.43 5.43 -12.76
C ILE A 248 -15.34 6.76 -13.53
N SER A 249 -15.64 7.85 -12.82
CA SER A 249 -15.53 9.24 -13.29
C SER A 249 -14.16 9.55 -13.92
N ASP A 250 -14.10 10.52 -14.84
CA ASP A 250 -12.87 10.86 -15.58
C ASP A 250 -11.74 11.44 -14.71
N GLU A 251 -12.02 11.84 -13.47
CA GLU A 251 -10.97 12.11 -12.48
C GLU A 251 -10.39 10.81 -11.94
N PHE A 252 -11.24 9.87 -11.53
CA PHE A 252 -10.78 8.59 -11.00
C PHE A 252 -10.04 7.77 -12.07
N LYS A 253 -10.44 7.87 -13.36
CA LYS A 253 -9.65 7.32 -14.48
C LYS A 253 -8.22 7.86 -14.50
N ARG A 254 -8.04 9.19 -14.50
CA ARG A 254 -6.70 9.84 -14.53
C ARG A 254 -5.85 9.46 -13.32
N VAL A 255 -6.47 9.41 -12.14
CA VAL A 255 -5.81 9.00 -10.90
C VAL A 255 -5.38 7.53 -10.97
N ILE A 256 -6.20 6.61 -11.48
CA ILE A 256 -5.81 5.21 -11.67
C ILE A 256 -4.70 5.10 -12.74
N SER A 257 -4.77 5.84 -13.85
CA SER A 257 -3.70 5.86 -14.86
C SER A 257 -2.37 6.43 -14.32
N SER A 258 -2.38 7.25 -13.26
CA SER A 258 -1.14 7.70 -12.58
C SER A 258 -0.45 6.64 -11.73
N LEU A 259 -1.04 5.44 -11.64
CA LEU A 259 -0.47 4.24 -11.01
C LEU A 259 0.21 3.30 -12.02
N GLN A 260 0.20 3.63 -13.31
CA GLN A 260 0.75 2.78 -14.38
C GLN A 260 2.23 2.46 -14.10
N GLY A 261 2.58 1.17 -14.16
CA GLY A 261 3.90 0.66 -13.76
C GLY A 261 4.00 0.26 -12.28
N HIS A 262 2.90 0.33 -11.53
CA HIS A 262 2.73 -0.19 -10.16
C HIS A 262 1.55 -1.17 -10.07
N ASP A 263 1.14 -1.72 -11.21
CA ASP A 263 -0.02 -2.59 -11.37
C ASP A 263 0.08 -3.90 -10.55
N ASP A 264 1.30 -4.40 -10.30
CA ASP A 264 1.58 -5.56 -9.42
C ASP A 264 1.12 -5.33 -7.97
N LYS A 265 1.17 -4.06 -7.54
CA LYS A 265 0.80 -3.61 -6.20
C LYS A 265 -0.71 -3.42 -6.04
N ILE A 266 -1.47 -3.42 -7.14
CA ILE A 266 -2.90 -3.09 -7.10
C ILE A 266 -3.71 -4.30 -6.63
N ARG A 267 -4.64 -4.03 -5.71
CA ARG A 267 -5.77 -4.91 -5.37
C ARG A 267 -7.05 -4.09 -5.41
N VAL A 268 -8.12 -4.69 -5.91
CA VAL A 268 -9.42 -4.03 -6.00
C VAL A 268 -10.30 -4.55 -4.87
N ILE A 269 -11.10 -3.67 -4.25
CA ILE A 269 -12.04 -4.05 -3.20
C ILE A 269 -13.41 -3.50 -3.57
N LEU A 270 -14.38 -4.40 -3.80
CA LEU A 270 -15.79 -4.07 -3.93
C LEU A 270 -16.42 -4.13 -2.53
N ASN A 271 -16.33 -3.00 -1.81
CA ASN A 271 -16.77 -2.84 -0.43
C ASN A 271 -18.29 -2.59 -0.37
N LYS A 272 -18.95 -2.91 0.75
CA LYS A 272 -20.41 -2.81 0.94
C LYS A 272 -21.22 -3.74 0.01
N ALA A 273 -20.66 -4.89 -0.35
CA ALA A 273 -21.33 -5.88 -1.19
C ALA A 273 -22.66 -6.42 -0.59
N ASP A 274 -22.88 -6.24 0.72
CA ASP A 274 -24.12 -6.57 1.43
C ASP A 274 -25.26 -5.55 1.25
N GLN A 275 -25.02 -4.45 0.51
CA GLN A 275 -26.02 -3.40 0.23
C GLN A 275 -26.73 -3.57 -1.13
N VAL A 276 -26.44 -4.66 -1.84
CA VAL A 276 -27.00 -4.98 -3.17
C VAL A 276 -27.36 -6.46 -3.26
N ASP A 277 -28.37 -6.82 -4.07
CA ASP A 277 -28.71 -8.23 -4.30
C ASP A 277 -27.67 -8.94 -5.19
N THR A 278 -27.67 -10.28 -5.17
CA THR A 278 -26.73 -11.13 -5.91
C THR A 278 -26.71 -10.86 -7.43
N GLN A 279 -27.85 -10.52 -8.05
CA GLN A 279 -27.90 -10.18 -9.49
C GLN A 279 -27.33 -8.80 -9.76
N GLN A 280 -27.64 -7.81 -8.91
CA GLN A 280 -27.05 -6.48 -8.98
C GLN A 280 -25.53 -6.55 -8.78
N LEU A 281 -25.06 -7.30 -7.78
CA LEU A 281 -23.65 -7.52 -7.49
C LEU A 281 -22.88 -8.08 -8.69
N MET A 282 -23.42 -9.10 -9.36
CA MET A 282 -22.80 -9.66 -10.57
C MET A 282 -22.76 -8.68 -11.76
N ARG A 283 -23.79 -7.83 -11.93
CA ARG A 283 -23.80 -6.78 -12.95
C ARG A 283 -22.77 -5.69 -12.67
N VAL A 284 -22.69 -5.24 -11.41
CA VAL A 284 -21.70 -4.27 -10.91
C VAL A 284 -20.29 -4.82 -11.09
N TYR A 285 -20.04 -6.07 -10.71
CA TYR A 285 -18.74 -6.73 -10.89
C TYR A 285 -18.31 -6.76 -12.36
N GLY A 286 -19.21 -7.16 -13.27
CA GLY A 286 -18.93 -7.14 -14.71
C GLY A 286 -18.62 -5.73 -15.25
N ALA A 287 -19.37 -4.72 -14.81
CA ALA A 287 -19.14 -3.33 -15.19
C ALA A 287 -17.81 -2.77 -14.63
N LEU A 288 -17.44 -3.14 -13.41
CA LEU A 288 -16.17 -2.79 -12.77
C LEU A 288 -14.99 -3.38 -13.56
N MET A 289 -15.01 -4.69 -13.84
CA MET A 289 -13.94 -5.37 -14.58
C MET A 289 -13.78 -4.83 -16.01
N TRP A 290 -14.90 -4.60 -16.71
CA TRP A 290 -14.91 -3.97 -18.05
C TRP A 290 -14.33 -2.55 -18.06
N SER A 291 -14.50 -1.82 -16.95
CA SER A 291 -13.99 -0.45 -16.83
C SER A 291 -12.52 -0.42 -16.42
N LEU A 292 -12.10 -1.28 -15.48
CA LEU A 292 -10.69 -1.42 -15.06
C LEU A 292 -9.79 -1.89 -16.20
N GLY A 293 -10.22 -2.88 -16.99
CA GLY A 293 -9.46 -3.39 -18.14
C GLY A 293 -9.20 -2.33 -19.22
N LYS A 294 -9.96 -1.22 -19.24
CA LYS A 294 -9.74 -0.07 -20.14
C LYS A 294 -8.83 1.02 -19.56
N VAL A 295 -8.56 1.01 -18.27
CA VAL A 295 -7.88 2.10 -17.54
C VAL A 295 -6.51 1.68 -17.03
N LEU A 296 -6.37 0.42 -16.57
CA LEU A 296 -5.07 -0.14 -16.15
C LEU A 296 -4.20 -0.57 -17.34
N ASN A 297 -4.81 -0.93 -18.48
CA ASN A 297 -4.10 -1.28 -19.73
C ASN A 297 -3.05 -2.41 -19.58
N THR A 298 -3.20 -3.27 -18.56
CA THR A 298 -2.43 -4.50 -18.35
C THR A 298 -3.16 -5.70 -18.96
N PRO A 299 -2.46 -6.72 -19.51
CA PRO A 299 -3.07 -7.98 -19.90
C PRO A 299 -3.49 -8.85 -18.70
N GLU A 300 -3.05 -8.52 -17.49
CA GLU A 300 -3.31 -9.31 -16.28
C GLU A 300 -4.60 -8.89 -15.57
N VAL A 301 -5.41 -9.88 -15.14
CA VAL A 301 -6.71 -9.63 -14.51
C VAL A 301 -6.52 -9.38 -13.00
N THR A 302 -6.71 -8.13 -12.56
CA THR A 302 -6.56 -7.73 -11.16
C THR A 302 -7.52 -8.48 -10.23
N ARG A 303 -7.02 -8.98 -9.09
CA ARG A 303 -7.86 -9.58 -8.03
C ARG A 303 -8.79 -8.51 -7.44
N VAL A 304 -10.09 -8.76 -7.51
CA VAL A 304 -11.15 -8.04 -6.82
C VAL A 304 -11.55 -8.84 -5.59
N TYR A 305 -11.55 -8.23 -4.41
CA TYR A 305 -12.11 -8.78 -3.18
C TYR A 305 -13.53 -8.24 -2.95
N ILE A 306 -14.50 -9.12 -2.74
CA ILE A 306 -15.92 -8.75 -2.60
C ILE A 306 -16.39 -8.92 -1.16
N GLY A 307 -16.87 -7.87 -0.51
CA GLY A 307 -17.36 -7.98 0.87
C GLY A 307 -17.84 -6.67 1.48
N SER A 308 -17.97 -6.65 2.81
CA SER A 308 -18.33 -5.44 3.58
C SER A 308 -17.34 -5.28 4.74
N PHE A 309 -16.62 -4.16 4.75
CA PHE A 309 -15.45 -3.97 5.60
C PHE A 309 -15.64 -2.78 6.55
N GLY A 310 -16.45 -3.00 7.59
CA GLY A 310 -16.74 -2.01 8.63
C GLY A 310 -17.40 -2.60 9.87
N ASP A 311 -17.58 -1.75 10.88
CA ASP A 311 -18.02 -2.14 12.23
C ASP A 311 -19.52 -2.45 12.37
N ALA A 312 -20.32 -2.21 11.33
CA ALA A 312 -21.73 -2.59 11.31
C ALA A 312 -21.86 -4.11 11.10
N PRO A 313 -22.80 -4.81 11.76
CA PRO A 313 -23.16 -6.15 11.34
C PRO A 313 -23.61 -6.11 9.89
N SER A 314 -23.08 -7.01 9.06
CA SER A 314 -23.52 -7.16 7.66
C SER A 314 -25.03 -7.38 7.62
N ASN A 315 -25.71 -6.89 6.59
CA ASN A 315 -27.16 -7.12 6.45
C ASN A 315 -27.46 -8.61 6.18
N GLU A 316 -27.55 -9.41 7.25
CA GLU A 316 -27.89 -10.85 7.24
C GLU A 316 -29.23 -11.13 6.54
N ALA A 317 -30.12 -10.13 6.48
CA ALA A 317 -31.41 -10.18 5.80
C ALA A 317 -31.37 -9.79 4.30
N ALA A 318 -30.23 -9.31 3.79
CA ALA A 318 -30.05 -8.90 2.39
C ALA A 318 -29.14 -9.86 1.58
N ALA A 319 -28.19 -10.51 2.25
CA ALA A 319 -27.32 -11.51 1.64
C ALA A 319 -27.82 -12.94 1.95
N ASP A 320 -28.20 -13.69 0.90
CA ASP A 320 -28.40 -15.14 0.99
C ASP A 320 -27.18 -15.84 1.61
N SER A 321 -27.35 -17.04 2.17
CA SER A 321 -26.26 -17.80 2.81
C SER A 321 -25.03 -18.03 1.92
N ILE A 322 -25.23 -18.09 0.60
CA ILE A 322 -24.16 -18.18 -0.42
C ILE A 322 -23.33 -16.88 -0.48
N GLY A 323 -23.98 -15.72 -0.37
CA GLY A 323 -23.29 -14.42 -0.33
C GLY A 323 -22.49 -14.23 0.95
N GLN A 324 -23.01 -14.69 2.09
CA GLN A 324 -22.31 -14.62 3.39
C GLN A 324 -21.04 -15.49 3.41
N ASP A 325 -21.13 -16.72 2.88
CA ASP A 325 -19.97 -17.62 2.71
C ASP A 325 -18.93 -17.04 1.73
N LEU A 326 -19.38 -16.42 0.63
CA LEU A 326 -18.50 -15.69 -0.30
C LEU A 326 -17.76 -14.54 0.41
N PHE A 327 -18.48 -13.62 1.06
CA PHE A 327 -17.87 -12.46 1.71
C PHE A 327 -16.87 -12.86 2.81
N LEU A 328 -17.15 -13.94 3.55
CA LEU A 328 -16.23 -14.48 4.56
C LEU A 328 -14.95 -15.04 3.93
N LYS A 329 -15.06 -15.77 2.81
CA LYS A 329 -13.90 -16.28 2.06
C LYS A 329 -13.06 -15.15 1.47
N GLU A 330 -13.71 -14.20 0.80
CA GLU A 330 -13.07 -13.02 0.22
C GLU A 330 -12.36 -12.15 1.28
N GLN A 331 -12.94 -12.01 2.47
CA GLN A 331 -12.30 -11.34 3.61
C GLN A 331 -11.08 -12.13 4.12
N ASN A 332 -11.15 -13.46 4.19
CA ASN A 332 -10.02 -14.30 4.60
C ASN A 332 -8.87 -14.27 3.59
N ASP A 333 -9.16 -14.32 2.28
CA ASP A 333 -8.17 -14.17 1.22
C ASP A 333 -7.50 -12.79 1.26
N LEU A 334 -8.26 -11.72 1.47
CA LEU A 334 -7.71 -10.37 1.64
C LEU A 334 -6.82 -10.28 2.89
N LEU A 335 -7.26 -10.85 4.02
CA LEU A 335 -6.45 -10.91 5.23
C LEU A 335 -5.17 -11.76 5.06
N ALA A 336 -5.14 -12.70 4.11
CA ALA A 336 -3.93 -13.45 3.75
C ALA A 336 -2.95 -12.60 2.92
N ASP A 337 -3.41 -11.98 1.82
CA ASP A 337 -2.58 -11.07 1.00
C ASP A 337 -2.04 -9.88 1.83
N LEU A 338 -2.84 -9.38 2.79
CA LEU A 338 -2.42 -8.36 3.76
C LEU A 338 -1.35 -8.86 4.77
N LYS A 339 -1.36 -10.15 5.15
CA LYS A 339 -0.33 -10.75 6.02
C LYS A 339 1.02 -10.85 5.33
N ASP A 340 1.03 -11.16 4.03
CA ASP A 340 2.27 -11.33 3.26
C ASP A 340 2.91 -10.01 2.80
N ILE A 341 2.24 -8.85 2.99
CA ILE A 341 2.80 -7.52 2.65
C ILE A 341 4.25 -7.35 3.12
N PRO A 342 4.64 -7.63 4.38
CA PRO A 342 5.99 -7.31 4.85
C PRO A 342 7.05 -8.17 4.16
N LYS A 343 6.78 -9.47 3.96
CA LYS A 343 7.65 -10.39 3.21
C LYS A 343 7.77 -9.97 1.74
N ASN A 344 6.65 -9.63 1.11
CA ASN A 344 6.59 -9.19 -0.28
C ASN A 344 7.29 -7.83 -0.49
N ALA A 345 7.18 -6.91 0.48
CA ALA A 345 7.88 -5.62 0.48
C ALA A 345 9.39 -5.79 0.58
N CYS A 346 9.88 -6.69 1.45
CA CYS A 346 11.30 -7.02 1.54
C CYS A 346 11.83 -7.56 0.20
N ASN A 347 11.13 -8.54 -0.38
CA ASN A 347 11.48 -9.11 -1.69
C ASN A 347 11.42 -8.05 -2.82
N ARG A 348 10.43 -7.17 -2.82
CA ARG A 348 10.32 -6.06 -3.79
C ARG A 348 11.50 -5.09 -3.65
N ARG A 349 11.89 -4.71 -2.43
CA ARG A 349 13.03 -3.80 -2.20
C ARG A 349 14.37 -4.38 -2.67
N VAL A 350 14.59 -5.68 -2.46
CA VAL A 350 15.73 -6.41 -3.05
C VAL A 350 15.71 -6.29 -4.57
N ASN A 351 14.57 -6.55 -5.21
CA ASN A 351 14.41 -6.48 -6.67
C ASN A 351 14.60 -5.07 -7.23
N GLU A 352 14.04 -4.04 -6.60
CA GLU A 352 14.25 -2.64 -7.00
C GLU A 352 15.69 -2.17 -6.78
N PHE A 353 16.36 -2.64 -5.71
CA PHE A 353 17.78 -2.37 -5.49
C PHE A 353 18.65 -2.98 -6.60
N VAL A 354 18.38 -4.23 -7.00
CA VAL A 354 19.05 -4.90 -8.12
C VAL A 354 18.78 -4.18 -9.45
N LYS A 355 17.54 -3.78 -9.75
CA LYS A 355 17.20 -2.97 -10.93
C LYS A 355 17.98 -1.65 -10.95
N ARG A 356 17.96 -0.90 -9.83
CA ARG A 356 18.67 0.38 -9.69
C ARG A 356 20.18 0.22 -9.86
N ALA A 357 20.77 -0.84 -9.29
CA ALA A 357 22.19 -1.16 -9.46
C ALA A 357 22.56 -1.43 -10.93
N ARG A 358 21.73 -2.17 -11.68
CA ARG A 358 21.93 -2.37 -13.13
C ARG A 358 21.77 -1.06 -13.91
N ALA A 359 20.71 -0.30 -13.67
CA ALA A 359 20.46 0.98 -14.33
C ALA A 359 21.60 1.98 -14.10
N ALA A 360 22.12 2.10 -12.87
CA ALA A 360 23.28 2.94 -12.55
C ALA A 360 24.56 2.46 -13.24
N LYS A 361 24.75 1.14 -13.41
CA LYS A 361 25.88 0.57 -14.19
C LYS A 361 25.77 0.92 -15.67
N VAL A 362 24.59 0.76 -16.28
CA VAL A 362 24.33 1.12 -17.68
C VAL A 362 24.51 2.62 -17.90
N HIS A 363 23.99 3.46 -17.00
CA HIS A 363 24.19 4.92 -17.00
C HIS A 363 25.66 5.30 -16.96
N ALA A 364 26.44 4.73 -16.03
CA ALA A 364 27.88 4.97 -15.93
C ALA A 364 28.65 4.61 -17.22
N LEU A 365 28.24 3.54 -17.90
CA LEU A 365 28.80 3.12 -19.20
C LEU A 365 28.40 4.08 -20.34
N ILE A 366 27.15 4.54 -20.38
CA ILE A 366 26.66 5.57 -21.33
C ILE A 366 27.45 6.86 -21.17
N ILE A 367 27.51 7.42 -19.96
CA ILE A 367 28.23 8.69 -19.67
C ILE A 367 29.72 8.55 -20.02
N SER A 368 30.34 7.42 -19.67
CA SER A 368 31.74 7.14 -20.01
C SER A 368 31.98 7.02 -21.52
N HIS A 369 31.04 6.44 -22.26
CA HIS A 369 31.11 6.30 -23.71
C HIS A 369 30.93 7.65 -24.42
N LEU A 370 29.95 8.45 -24.02
CA LEU A 370 29.78 9.83 -24.51
C LEU A 370 31.05 10.66 -24.26
N LYS A 371 31.71 10.50 -23.10
CA LYS A 371 33.00 11.14 -22.80
C LYS A 371 34.17 10.62 -23.64
N LYS A 372 34.14 9.34 -24.05
CA LYS A 372 35.14 8.67 -24.90
C LYS A 372 35.08 9.15 -26.35
N GLU A 373 33.90 9.43 -26.89
CA GLU A 373 33.71 9.93 -28.26
C GLU A 373 34.00 11.45 -28.42
N MET A 374 34.18 12.22 -27.33
CA MET A 374 34.41 13.67 -27.40
C MET A 374 35.84 14.03 -27.88
N PRO A 375 36.00 14.94 -28.86
CA PRO A 375 37.30 15.32 -29.41
C PRO A 375 38.10 16.19 -28.43
N ILE A 376 39.39 15.89 -28.24
CA ILE A 376 40.24 16.51 -27.21
C ILE A 376 40.43 18.03 -27.41
N LEU A 377 40.55 18.50 -28.66
CA LEU A 377 40.96 19.87 -28.99
C LEU A 377 39.86 20.70 -29.67
N ILE A 378 39.48 20.37 -30.90
CA ILE A 378 38.63 21.19 -31.78
C ILE A 378 37.30 20.47 -32.06
N GLY A 379 36.22 21.22 -32.24
CA GLY A 379 34.92 20.69 -32.69
C GLY A 379 33.98 20.20 -31.58
N LYS A 380 34.35 20.34 -30.31
CA LYS A 380 33.60 19.83 -29.13
C LYS A 380 32.10 20.13 -29.16
N ALA A 381 31.68 21.36 -29.47
CA ALA A 381 30.26 21.73 -29.53
C ALA A 381 29.49 20.91 -30.59
N LYS A 382 30.03 20.81 -31.82
CA LYS A 382 29.44 20.03 -32.90
C LYS A 382 29.46 18.52 -32.63
N ALA A 383 30.49 18.04 -31.93
CA ALA A 383 30.56 16.64 -31.49
C ALA A 383 29.48 16.33 -30.43
N GLN A 384 29.31 17.18 -29.42
CA GLN A 384 28.24 17.05 -28.42
C GLN A 384 26.85 17.13 -29.07
N GLU A 385 26.60 18.09 -29.95
CA GLU A 385 25.35 18.19 -30.74
C GLU A 385 25.08 16.90 -31.53
N SER A 386 26.11 16.36 -32.19
CA SER A 386 26.01 15.10 -32.94
C SER A 386 25.74 13.89 -32.04
N LEU A 387 26.37 13.77 -30.88
CA LEU A 387 26.15 12.70 -29.90
C LEU A 387 24.73 12.76 -29.30
N ILE A 388 24.26 13.95 -28.94
CA ILE A 388 22.89 14.18 -28.43
C ILE A 388 21.85 13.83 -29.50
N THR A 389 22.09 14.24 -30.76
CA THR A 389 21.18 13.94 -31.89
C THR A 389 21.13 12.43 -32.20
N ASN A 390 22.27 11.74 -32.15
CA ASN A 390 22.38 10.32 -32.51
C ASN A 390 22.36 9.38 -31.29
N LEU A 391 21.81 9.83 -30.15
CA LEU A 391 21.92 9.14 -28.85
C LEU A 391 21.46 7.67 -28.88
N GLU A 392 20.45 7.33 -29.68
CA GLU A 392 20.01 5.93 -29.87
C GLU A 392 21.11 5.05 -30.48
N VAL A 393 21.89 5.59 -31.43
CA VAL A 393 23.04 4.89 -32.04
C VAL A 393 24.15 4.69 -31.00
N GLU A 394 24.38 5.68 -30.15
CA GLU A 394 25.36 5.60 -29.07
C GLU A 394 24.95 4.57 -28.00
N PHE A 395 23.67 4.52 -27.61
CA PHE A 395 23.14 3.47 -26.73
C PHE A 395 23.33 2.08 -27.36
N ARG A 396 23.04 1.92 -28.67
CA ARG A 396 23.27 0.67 -29.41
C ARG A 396 24.75 0.29 -29.53
N LYS A 397 25.70 1.24 -29.52
CA LYS A 397 27.15 0.95 -29.40
C LYS A 397 27.46 0.36 -28.02
N VAL A 398 27.07 1.06 -26.94
CA VAL A 398 27.29 0.64 -25.54
C VAL A 398 26.68 -0.73 -25.27
N GLN A 399 25.46 -0.97 -25.77
CA GLN A 399 24.78 -2.27 -25.64
C GLN A 399 25.60 -3.42 -26.23
N ARG A 400 26.24 -3.21 -27.39
CA ARG A 400 27.06 -4.21 -28.08
C ARG A 400 28.45 -4.37 -27.47
N GLU A 401 29.09 -3.27 -27.06
CA GLU A 401 30.42 -3.31 -26.42
C GLU A 401 30.36 -4.07 -25.08
N PHE A 402 29.33 -3.82 -24.27
CA PHE A 402 29.18 -4.39 -22.93
C PHE A 402 28.17 -5.54 -22.81
N HIS A 403 27.62 -6.02 -23.94
CA HIS A 403 26.72 -7.18 -24.02
C HIS A 403 25.46 -7.06 -23.12
N LEU A 404 24.86 -5.87 -23.09
CA LEU A 404 23.83 -5.49 -22.13
C LEU A 404 22.39 -5.81 -22.62
N PRO A 405 21.46 -6.19 -21.72
CA PRO A 405 20.03 -6.28 -22.05
C PRO A 405 19.46 -4.93 -22.47
N ALA A 406 18.62 -4.89 -23.50
CA ALA A 406 17.98 -3.65 -23.95
C ALA A 406 17.09 -3.02 -22.86
N GLY A 407 16.46 -3.84 -22.02
CA GLY A 407 15.56 -3.41 -20.95
C GLY A 407 16.24 -2.82 -19.70
N ASP A 408 17.57 -2.81 -19.62
CA ASP A 408 18.30 -2.09 -18.56
C ASP A 408 18.74 -0.66 -19.02
N PHE A 409 18.38 -0.23 -20.25
CA PHE A 409 18.63 1.12 -20.74
C PHE A 409 17.49 2.09 -20.39
N PRO A 410 17.80 3.38 -20.13
CA PRO A 410 16.78 4.41 -19.95
C PRO A 410 16.09 4.80 -21.27
N ASP A 411 14.98 5.50 -21.19
CA ASP A 411 14.35 6.10 -22.38
C ASP A 411 15.27 7.13 -23.04
N VAL A 412 15.38 7.04 -24.38
CA VAL A 412 16.35 7.83 -25.15
C VAL A 412 15.95 9.31 -25.20
N GLU A 413 14.66 9.63 -25.24
CA GLU A 413 14.19 11.01 -25.34
C GLU A 413 14.30 11.72 -23.99
N GLN A 414 13.86 11.08 -22.90
CA GLN A 414 14.03 11.58 -21.53
C GLN A 414 15.52 11.82 -21.20
N PHE A 415 16.39 10.86 -21.55
CA PHE A 415 17.83 11.03 -21.36
C PHE A 415 18.39 12.15 -22.24
N ARG A 416 17.92 12.31 -23.48
CA ARG A 416 18.36 13.39 -24.38
C ARG A 416 17.99 14.76 -23.83
N GLU A 417 16.80 14.95 -23.27
CA GLU A 417 16.40 16.23 -22.68
C GLU A 417 17.33 16.63 -21.53
N VAL A 418 17.57 15.75 -20.55
CA VAL A 418 18.51 16.02 -19.45
C VAL A 418 19.94 16.24 -19.96
N LEU A 419 20.39 15.45 -20.94
CA LEU A 419 21.75 15.53 -21.48
C LEU A 419 22.09 16.88 -22.15
N LYS A 420 21.09 17.66 -22.61
CA LYS A 420 21.31 18.98 -23.24
C LYS A 420 21.93 19.99 -22.27
N ASP A 421 21.58 19.93 -21.00
CA ASP A 421 22.05 20.88 -19.98
C ASP A 421 23.48 20.57 -19.47
N TYR A 422 24.04 19.41 -19.85
CA TYR A 422 25.40 19.01 -19.49
C TYR A 422 26.42 19.36 -20.57
N ASN A 423 27.67 19.54 -20.15
CA ASN A 423 28.82 19.57 -21.05
C ASN A 423 29.49 18.19 -21.02
N ILE A 424 29.41 17.45 -22.12
CA ILE A 424 29.93 16.07 -22.21
C ILE A 424 31.45 16.02 -22.00
N ASP A 425 32.18 17.11 -22.31
CA ASP A 425 33.62 17.19 -22.03
C ASP A 425 33.95 17.40 -20.54
N LYS A 426 32.96 17.69 -19.68
CA LYS A 426 33.13 17.69 -18.22
C LYS A 426 32.82 16.35 -17.56
N PHE A 427 32.28 15.37 -18.29
CA PHE A 427 32.00 14.05 -17.73
C PHE A 427 33.26 13.29 -17.33
N GLU A 428 33.08 12.42 -16.33
CA GLU A 428 34.08 11.49 -15.86
C GLU A 428 34.39 10.41 -16.91
N LYS A 429 35.65 9.98 -16.96
CA LYS A 429 36.04 8.79 -17.72
C LYS A 429 35.62 7.54 -16.97
N LEU A 430 35.51 6.41 -17.69
CA LEU A 430 35.24 5.12 -17.07
C LEU A 430 36.24 4.82 -15.94
N LYS A 431 35.70 4.48 -14.77
CA LYS A 431 36.43 4.06 -13.56
C LYS A 431 36.16 2.57 -13.32
N PRO A 432 36.94 1.63 -13.90
CA PRO A 432 36.62 0.19 -13.89
C PRO A 432 36.44 -0.38 -12.49
N LYS A 433 37.17 0.12 -11.48
CA LYS A 433 37.02 -0.30 -10.08
C LYS A 433 35.60 -0.07 -9.54
N LEU A 434 34.92 1.03 -9.92
CA LEU A 434 33.54 1.28 -9.46
C LEU A 434 32.54 0.33 -10.13
N ILE A 435 32.74 0.03 -11.42
CA ILE A 435 31.93 -0.95 -12.16
C ILE A 435 32.10 -2.34 -11.53
N GLN A 436 33.35 -2.79 -11.33
CA GLN A 436 33.65 -4.06 -10.68
C GLN A 436 33.05 -4.14 -9.27
N THR A 437 33.12 -3.06 -8.48
CA THR A 437 32.54 -3.02 -7.13
C THR A 437 31.02 -3.23 -7.13
N VAL A 438 30.31 -2.80 -8.17
CA VAL A 438 28.86 -3.03 -8.34
C VAL A 438 28.56 -4.39 -8.97
N ASP A 439 29.42 -4.91 -9.84
CA ASP A 439 29.29 -6.28 -10.36
C ASP A 439 29.59 -7.35 -9.30
N ASP A 440 30.57 -7.13 -8.42
CA ASP A 440 30.83 -7.95 -7.24
C ASP A 440 29.63 -7.94 -6.29
N MET A 441 29.01 -6.76 -6.08
CA MET A 441 27.80 -6.59 -5.27
C MET A 441 26.60 -7.36 -5.82
N LEU A 442 26.40 -7.32 -7.14
CA LEU A 442 25.30 -8.01 -7.82
C LEU A 442 25.51 -9.53 -7.88
N SER A 443 26.75 -10.00 -7.98
CA SER A 443 27.07 -11.42 -8.18
C SER A 443 27.40 -12.20 -6.90
N ASN A 444 27.88 -11.54 -5.85
CA ASN A 444 28.31 -12.18 -4.60
C ASN A 444 27.58 -11.61 -3.37
N ASP A 445 27.67 -10.30 -3.11
CA ASP A 445 27.20 -9.72 -1.84
C ASP A 445 25.68 -9.86 -1.64
N ILE A 446 24.87 -9.54 -2.66
CA ILE A 446 23.41 -9.64 -2.56
C ILE A 446 22.98 -11.13 -2.44
N PRO A 447 23.47 -12.08 -3.26
CA PRO A 447 23.24 -13.51 -3.03
C PRO A 447 23.67 -14.02 -1.65
N GLU A 448 24.78 -13.53 -1.09
CA GLU A 448 25.23 -13.90 0.26
C GLU A 448 24.31 -13.31 1.35
N LEU A 449 23.93 -12.04 1.25
CA LEU A 449 22.95 -11.42 2.15
C LEU A 449 21.62 -12.19 2.15
N LEU A 450 21.13 -12.57 0.97
CA LEU A 450 19.92 -13.37 0.81
C LEU A 450 20.08 -14.81 1.29
N ARG A 451 21.27 -15.42 1.19
CA ARG A 451 21.53 -16.76 1.76
C ARG A 451 21.60 -16.73 3.28
N ASN A 452 22.08 -15.63 3.87
CA ASN A 452 22.30 -15.50 5.30
C ASN A 452 21.03 -15.08 6.07
N PHE A 453 20.11 -14.35 5.42
CA PHE A 453 18.88 -13.83 6.07
C PHE A 453 17.58 -14.08 5.28
N GLY A 454 17.64 -14.57 4.05
CA GLY A 454 16.46 -15.02 3.31
C GLY A 454 16.01 -16.39 3.81
N THR A 455 14.83 -16.44 4.43
CA THR A 455 14.17 -17.70 4.80
C THR A 455 13.90 -18.55 3.56
N GLN A 456 14.11 -19.86 3.68
CA GLN A 456 13.60 -20.86 2.72
C GLN A 456 12.07 -20.80 2.60
#